data_AF-A0A2R6BW90-F1
#
_entry.id   AF-A0A2R6BW90-F1
#
_cell.length_a   1.000
_cell.length_b   1.000
_cell.length_c   1.000
_cell.angle_alpha   90.00
_cell.angle_beta   90.00
_cell.angle_gamma   90.00
#
_symmetry.space_group_name_H-M   'P 1'
#
loop_
_entity.id
_entity.type
_entity.pdbx_description
1 polymer ?
#
loop_
_entity_poly.entity_id
_entity_poly.type
_entity_poly.pdbx_seq_one_letter_code
_entity_poly.pdbx_strand_id
1 'polypeptide(L)'
;MFSVVMGFVWALVGAADALLVRIQESAYALFSTLVTPPWDYYAALTLHAERMLFGFAQQIEMGVFVYIVAKVIGGDLKGKRIVWLSLLLINASIFLFEGPVSPKLSFIDSYFSATGWDSLAPLGVPGYSNYVVSPLWWWGWLLLELSTFLWGGWIIYNVVKNGRGRINYVMYFVLATTTLFVMGYVAPFISTNWELLSGYSLLPLNSFYNEFVFWFYGHSVVYMLFLPAVTALYFLVPIMVNRKIYSESMAKWSAVLYLVFFKH
;
A
#
# COMPACT_ATOMS: atom_id res chain seq x y z
N MET A 1 0.52 -18.43 1.70
CA MET A 1 0.74 -18.76 0.27
C MET A 1 -0.12 -17.93 -0.66
N PHE A 2 -1.46 -17.93 -0.55
CA PHE A 2 -2.32 -17.18 -1.48
C PHE A 2 -1.95 -15.69 -1.61
N SER A 3 -1.76 -14.97 -0.48
CA SER A 3 -1.34 -13.56 -0.48
C SER A 3 -0.07 -13.30 -1.30
N VAL A 4 0.92 -14.18 -1.16
CA VAL A 4 2.21 -14.09 -1.86
C VAL A 4 2.02 -14.33 -3.36
N VAL A 5 1.27 -15.38 -3.73
CA VAL A 5 0.98 -15.68 -5.14
C VAL A 5 0.27 -14.49 -5.81
N MET A 6 -0.80 -14.00 -5.21
CA MET A 6 -1.53 -12.85 -5.75
C MET A 6 -0.67 -11.58 -5.77
N GLY A 7 0.21 -11.39 -4.78
CA GLY A 7 1.16 -10.28 -4.79
C GLY A 7 2.08 -10.33 -6.01
N PHE A 8 2.64 -11.50 -6.34
CA PHE A 8 3.44 -11.68 -7.55
C PHE A 8 2.64 -11.48 -8.85
N VAL A 9 1.36 -11.87 -8.87
CA VAL A 9 0.48 -11.56 -10.01
C VAL A 9 0.39 -10.06 -10.21
N TRP A 10 0.14 -9.28 -9.15
CA TRP A 10 0.11 -7.82 -9.24
C TRP A 10 1.46 -7.22 -9.63
N ALA A 11 2.57 -7.80 -9.18
CA ALA A 11 3.91 -7.36 -9.61
C ALA A 11 4.12 -7.53 -11.11
N LEU A 12 3.66 -8.63 -11.70
CA LEU A 12 3.78 -8.87 -13.14
C LEU A 12 2.93 -7.88 -13.94
N VAL A 13 1.71 -7.60 -13.49
CA VAL A 13 0.84 -6.61 -14.13
C VAL A 13 1.44 -5.21 -13.99
N GLY A 14 1.88 -4.83 -12.79
CA GLY A 14 2.58 -3.56 -12.56
C GLY A 14 3.86 -3.41 -13.38
N ALA A 15 4.62 -4.48 -13.59
CA ALA A 15 5.79 -4.47 -14.46
C ALA A 15 5.43 -4.23 -15.93
N ALA A 16 4.28 -4.73 -16.40
CA ALA A 16 3.78 -4.44 -17.73
C ALA A 16 3.41 -2.96 -17.90
N ASP A 17 2.80 -2.34 -16.87
CA ASP A 17 2.52 -0.90 -16.87
C ASP A 17 3.82 -0.08 -16.96
N ALA A 18 4.84 -0.45 -16.18
CA ALA A 18 6.15 0.20 -16.25
C ALA A 18 6.83 0.03 -17.61
N LEU A 19 6.70 -1.15 -18.23
CA LEU A 19 7.24 -1.39 -19.56
C LEU A 19 6.58 -0.47 -20.59
N LEU A 20 5.25 -0.30 -20.53
CA LEU A 20 4.52 0.63 -21.40
C LEU A 20 5.05 2.06 -21.25
N VAL A 21 5.22 2.54 -20.01
CA VAL A 21 5.79 3.86 -19.70
C VAL A 21 7.18 4.02 -20.33
N ARG A 22 8.07 3.03 -20.17
CA ARG A 22 9.44 3.10 -20.71
C ARG A 22 9.49 3.06 -22.23
N ILE A 23 8.60 2.30 -22.86
CA ILE A 23 8.45 2.28 -24.32
C ILE A 23 8.01 3.66 -24.82
N GLN A 24 6.99 4.27 -24.19
CA GLN A 24 6.51 5.61 -24.53
C GLN A 24 7.62 6.67 -24.41
N GLU A 25 8.32 6.71 -23.28
CA GLU A 25 9.41 7.67 -23.05
C GLU A 25 10.54 7.49 -24.07
N SER A 26 10.94 6.24 -24.35
CA SER A 26 12.01 5.95 -25.31
C SER A 26 11.61 6.33 -26.73
N ALA A 27 10.38 6.03 -27.13
CA ALA A 27 9.86 6.36 -28.46
C ALA A 27 9.78 7.88 -28.66
N TYR A 28 9.32 8.61 -27.65
CA TYR A 28 9.27 10.06 -27.70
C TYR A 28 10.68 10.67 -27.73
N ALA A 29 11.61 10.18 -26.90
CA ALA A 29 12.97 10.70 -26.84
C ALA A 29 13.79 10.44 -28.12
N LEU A 30 13.62 9.28 -28.76
CA LEU A 30 14.42 8.87 -29.92
C LEU A 30 13.79 9.29 -31.26
N PHE A 31 12.46 9.33 -31.33
CA PHE A 31 11.74 9.48 -32.59
C PHE A 31 10.68 10.59 -32.56
N SER A 32 10.47 11.28 -31.43
CA SER A 32 9.39 12.26 -31.24
C SER A 32 8.00 11.69 -31.51
N THR A 33 7.83 10.38 -31.31
CA THR A 33 6.56 9.66 -31.55
C THR A 33 5.92 9.24 -30.24
N LEU A 34 4.62 9.45 -30.11
CA LEU A 34 3.80 8.90 -29.03
C LEU A 34 3.25 7.53 -29.45
N VAL A 35 3.50 6.50 -28.64
CA VAL A 35 3.03 5.12 -28.84
C VAL A 35 1.62 4.95 -28.30
N THR A 36 1.32 5.61 -27.19
CA THR A 36 -0.01 5.73 -26.62
C THR A 36 -0.40 7.20 -26.44
N PRO A 37 -1.71 7.49 -26.36
CA PRO A 37 -2.18 8.79 -25.93
C PRO A 37 -1.68 9.16 -24.52
N PRO A 38 -1.58 10.47 -24.19
CA PRO A 38 -1.07 10.92 -22.90
C PRO A 38 -1.80 10.33 -21.68
N TRP A 39 -3.11 10.11 -21.75
CA TRP A 39 -3.89 9.59 -20.63
C TRP A 39 -3.54 8.13 -20.29
N ASP A 40 -3.27 7.28 -21.30
CA ASP A 40 -2.85 5.90 -21.06
C ASP A 40 -1.46 5.85 -20.40
N TYR A 41 -0.58 6.81 -20.72
CA TYR A 41 0.71 6.95 -20.07
C TYR A 41 0.58 7.31 -18.58
N TYR A 42 -0.25 8.32 -18.24
CA TYR A 42 -0.47 8.72 -16.84
C TYR A 42 -1.24 7.67 -16.03
N ALA A 43 -2.19 6.98 -16.67
CA ALA A 43 -2.86 5.82 -16.10
C ALA A 43 -1.87 4.70 -15.78
N ALA A 44 -0.99 4.35 -16.72
CA ALA A 44 0.02 3.32 -16.51
C ALA A 44 0.98 3.68 -15.37
N LEU A 45 1.39 4.96 -15.26
CA LEU A 45 2.18 5.43 -14.12
C LEU A 45 1.45 5.25 -12.79
N THR A 46 0.19 5.65 -12.73
CA THR A 46 -0.62 5.56 -11.51
C THR A 46 -0.84 4.11 -11.12
N LEU A 47 -1.34 3.27 -12.05
CA LEU A 47 -1.60 1.86 -11.80
C LEU A 47 -0.34 1.05 -11.51
N HIS A 48 0.79 1.37 -12.15
CA HIS A 48 2.07 0.76 -11.82
C HIS A 48 2.38 0.94 -10.33
N ALA A 49 2.29 2.18 -9.84
CA ALA A 49 2.58 2.48 -8.46
C ALA A 49 1.58 1.81 -7.51
N GLU A 50 0.28 1.86 -7.80
CA GLU A 50 -0.76 1.19 -7.00
C GLU A 50 -0.54 -0.33 -6.90
N ARG A 51 -0.29 -0.97 -8.04
CA ARG A 51 -0.09 -2.43 -8.13
C ARG A 51 1.21 -2.88 -7.48
N MET A 52 2.30 -2.12 -7.63
CA MET A 52 3.59 -2.48 -7.05
C MET A 52 3.63 -2.23 -5.54
N LEU A 53 3.09 -1.11 -5.08
CA LEU A 53 3.19 -0.71 -3.68
C LEU A 53 2.15 -1.45 -2.83
N PHE A 54 0.88 -1.43 -3.23
CA PHE A 54 -0.20 -2.02 -2.45
C PHE A 54 -0.48 -3.46 -2.86
N GLY A 55 -0.64 -3.71 -4.16
CA GLY A 55 -0.98 -5.03 -4.70
C GLY A 55 0.13 -6.06 -4.49
N PHE A 56 1.39 -5.65 -4.61
CA PHE A 56 2.55 -6.52 -4.44
C PHE A 56 3.20 -6.38 -3.07
N ALA A 57 3.86 -5.25 -2.77
CA ALA A 57 4.74 -5.16 -1.61
C ALA A 57 3.98 -5.31 -0.28
N GLN A 58 2.98 -4.47 -0.04
CA GLN A 58 2.14 -4.56 1.16
C GLN A 58 1.41 -5.90 1.28
N GLN A 59 0.90 -6.45 0.18
CA GLN A 59 0.20 -7.74 0.22
C GLN A 59 1.15 -8.91 0.56
N ILE A 60 2.39 -8.88 0.09
CA ILE A 60 3.41 -9.85 0.48
C ILE A 60 3.71 -9.71 1.97
N GLU A 61 3.92 -8.49 2.46
CA GLU A 61 4.17 -8.21 3.87
C GLU A 61 3.05 -8.73 4.76
N MET A 62 1.79 -8.43 4.43
CA MET A 62 0.63 -8.97 5.12
C MET A 62 0.70 -10.51 5.18
N GLY A 63 0.96 -11.17 4.05
CA GLY A 63 1.03 -12.63 3.98
C GLY A 63 2.16 -13.23 4.83
N VAL A 64 3.34 -12.61 4.77
CA VAL A 64 4.53 -13.03 5.52
C VAL A 64 4.33 -12.78 7.01
N PHE A 65 3.82 -11.62 7.41
CA PHE A 65 3.62 -11.25 8.80
C PHE A 65 2.54 -12.11 9.46
N VAL A 66 1.40 -12.33 8.79
CA VAL A 66 0.37 -13.26 9.27
C VAL A 66 0.96 -14.66 9.48
N TYR A 67 1.79 -15.14 8.54
CA TYR A 67 2.45 -16.44 8.67
C TYR A 67 3.42 -16.48 9.85
N ILE A 68 4.29 -15.48 10.02
CA ILE A 68 5.24 -15.39 11.13
C ILE A 68 4.49 -15.36 12.46
N VAL A 69 3.45 -14.53 12.59
CA VAL A 69 2.61 -14.43 13.78
C VAL A 69 2.00 -15.79 14.10
N ALA A 70 1.39 -16.45 13.11
CA ALA A 70 0.80 -17.77 13.31
C ALA A 70 1.82 -18.83 13.72
N LYS A 71 3.04 -18.77 13.19
CA LYS A 71 4.09 -19.73 13.49
C LYS A 71 4.74 -19.51 14.86
N VAL A 72 5.02 -18.26 15.23
CA VAL A 72 5.72 -17.91 16.48
C VAL A 72 4.78 -17.91 17.68
N ILE A 73 3.60 -17.31 17.53
CA ILE A 73 2.62 -17.26 18.62
C ILE A 73 2.00 -18.63 18.82
N GLY A 74 1.65 -19.34 17.73
CA GLY A 74 0.99 -20.64 17.78
C GLY A 74 -0.39 -20.59 18.48
N GLY A 75 -1.02 -21.76 18.65
CA GLY A 75 -2.30 -21.89 19.37
C GLY A 75 -3.54 -21.41 18.61
N ASP A 76 -4.64 -21.20 19.34
CA ASP A 76 -5.93 -20.78 18.78
C ASP A 76 -5.98 -19.26 18.55
N LEU A 77 -5.37 -18.81 17.46
CA LEU A 77 -5.50 -17.44 16.99
C LEU A 77 -6.96 -17.14 16.64
N LYS A 78 -7.55 -16.14 17.30
CA LYS A 78 -8.96 -15.77 17.08
C LYS A 78 -9.12 -14.90 15.84
N GLY A 79 -10.30 -14.96 15.22
CA GLY A 79 -10.66 -14.03 14.16
C GLY A 79 -9.97 -14.28 12.81
N LYS A 80 -9.53 -15.50 12.50
CA LYS A 80 -8.85 -15.83 11.21
C LYS A 80 -9.63 -15.40 9.96
N ARG A 81 -10.97 -15.32 10.04
CA ARG A 81 -11.84 -14.80 8.96
C ARG A 81 -11.57 -13.33 8.63
N ILE A 82 -11.11 -12.53 9.59
CA ILE A 82 -10.74 -11.13 9.38
C ILE A 82 -9.58 -11.01 8.40
N VAL A 83 -8.60 -11.91 8.50
CA VAL A 83 -7.45 -11.93 7.57
C VAL A 83 -7.90 -12.30 6.16
N TRP A 84 -8.82 -13.26 6.03
CA TRP A 84 -9.39 -13.62 4.72
C TRP A 84 -10.21 -12.48 4.11
N LEU A 85 -11.00 -11.76 4.93
CA LEU A 85 -11.71 -10.58 4.48
C LEU A 85 -10.73 -9.50 4.01
N SER A 86 -9.71 -9.18 4.81
CA SER A 86 -8.67 -8.23 4.43
C SER A 86 -8.00 -8.62 3.10
N LEU A 87 -7.65 -9.89 2.91
CA LEU A 87 -7.07 -10.38 1.66
C LEU A 87 -8.02 -10.19 0.47
N LEU A 88 -9.33 -10.39 0.64
CA LEU A 88 -10.31 -10.10 -0.41
C LEU A 88 -10.36 -8.61 -0.70
N LEU A 89 -10.40 -7.77 0.34
CA LEU A 89 -10.51 -6.32 0.21
C LEU A 89 -9.30 -5.68 -0.49
N ILE A 90 -8.07 -6.10 -0.16
CA ILE A 90 -6.86 -5.57 -0.82
C ILE A 90 -6.78 -5.99 -2.29
N ASN A 91 -7.32 -7.14 -2.68
CA ASN A 91 -7.35 -7.51 -4.10
C ASN A 91 -8.48 -6.75 -4.82
N ALA A 92 -9.63 -6.60 -4.18
CA ALA A 92 -10.73 -5.80 -4.70
C ALA A 92 -10.31 -4.33 -4.90
N SER A 93 -9.51 -3.75 -3.99
CA SER A 93 -9.04 -2.37 -4.14
C SER A 93 -8.23 -2.16 -5.42
N ILE A 94 -7.31 -3.09 -5.75
CA ILE A 94 -6.51 -2.98 -6.97
C ILE A 94 -7.38 -3.03 -8.24
N PHE A 95 -8.41 -3.88 -8.27
CA PHE A 95 -9.38 -3.88 -9.37
C PHE A 95 -10.21 -2.59 -9.43
N LEU A 96 -10.55 -1.98 -8.29
CA LEU A 96 -11.30 -0.73 -8.26
C LEU A 96 -10.45 0.47 -8.71
N PHE A 97 -9.15 0.50 -8.40
CA PHE A 97 -8.23 1.51 -8.91
C PHE A 97 -8.15 1.52 -10.44
N GLU A 98 -8.25 0.34 -11.04
CA GLU A 98 -8.30 0.15 -12.49
C GLU A 98 -9.56 0.76 -13.12
N GLY A 99 -10.72 0.70 -12.44
CA GLY A 99 -11.97 1.26 -12.98
C GLY A 99 -12.66 0.37 -14.04
N PRO A 100 -13.90 0.69 -14.45
CA PRO A 100 -14.63 -0.08 -15.45
C PRO A 100 -14.18 0.25 -16.89
N VAL A 101 -14.15 -0.75 -17.77
CA VAL A 101 -13.93 -0.57 -19.22
C VAL A 101 -15.20 -0.01 -19.87
N SER A 102 -15.23 1.28 -20.20
CA SER A 102 -16.35 1.89 -20.94
C SER A 102 -16.23 1.64 -22.46
N PRO A 103 -17.32 1.42 -23.22
CA PRO A 103 -17.25 1.19 -24.66
C PRO A 103 -17.14 2.47 -25.53
N LYS A 104 -17.07 3.67 -24.94
CA LYS A 104 -16.96 4.96 -25.68
C LYS A 104 -15.95 5.88 -24.99
N LEU A 105 -15.00 6.44 -25.75
CA LEU A 105 -13.85 7.20 -25.23
C LEU A 105 -13.72 8.60 -25.83
N SER A 106 -13.33 9.56 -24.99
CA SER A 106 -12.77 10.88 -25.35
C SER A 106 -11.62 11.27 -24.38
N PHE A 107 -10.86 12.35 -24.66
CA PHE A 107 -9.71 12.81 -23.84
C PHE A 107 -10.05 13.03 -22.35
N ILE A 108 -11.30 13.35 -22.03
CA ILE A 108 -11.80 13.61 -20.67
C ILE A 108 -12.24 12.30 -19.99
N ASP A 109 -12.40 11.22 -20.76
CA ASP A 109 -12.92 9.93 -20.32
C ASP A 109 -11.77 8.90 -20.25
N SER A 110 -10.76 9.10 -19.38
CA SER A 110 -9.78 8.04 -19.16
C SER A 110 -10.39 6.93 -18.30
N TYR A 111 -10.33 5.69 -18.79
CA TYR A 111 -10.81 4.48 -18.09
C TYR A 111 -10.18 4.27 -16.71
N PHE A 112 -8.91 4.63 -16.62
CA PHE A 112 -8.03 4.35 -15.50
C PHE A 112 -7.74 5.64 -14.76
N SER A 113 -7.57 5.52 -13.45
CA SER A 113 -7.21 6.67 -12.60
C SER A 113 -5.79 7.13 -12.97
N ALA A 114 -5.65 8.38 -13.38
CA ALA A 114 -4.41 9.03 -13.80
C ALA A 114 -4.09 10.22 -12.88
N THR A 115 -4.19 10.00 -11.58
CA THR A 115 -4.08 11.00 -10.52
C THR A 115 -2.74 10.94 -9.77
N GLY A 116 -1.84 10.04 -10.17
CA GLY A 116 -0.71 9.66 -9.34
C GLY A 116 -1.14 8.73 -8.19
N TRP A 117 -0.17 8.02 -7.63
CA TRP A 117 -0.40 7.12 -6.49
C TRP A 117 -0.70 7.87 -5.18
N ASP A 118 -0.37 9.16 -5.17
CA ASP A 118 -0.57 10.09 -4.09
C ASP A 118 -1.94 10.79 -4.16
N SER A 119 -2.81 10.38 -5.10
CA SER A 119 -4.16 10.92 -5.27
C SER A 119 -4.16 12.45 -5.32
N LEU A 120 -3.42 13.02 -6.29
CA LEU A 120 -3.23 14.46 -6.39
C LEU A 120 -4.57 15.20 -6.32
N ALA A 121 -4.86 15.79 -5.16
CA ALA A 121 -6.20 16.17 -4.73
C ALA A 121 -6.98 17.11 -5.67
N PRO A 122 -6.37 17.99 -6.50
CA PRO A 122 -7.15 18.77 -7.47
C PRO A 122 -7.53 17.98 -8.74
N LEU A 123 -6.92 16.83 -9.01
CA LEU A 123 -7.20 15.99 -10.16
C LEU A 123 -8.41 15.09 -9.87
N GLY A 124 -9.49 15.23 -10.64
CA GLY A 124 -10.69 14.39 -10.49
C GLY A 124 -11.82 14.98 -9.65
N VAL A 125 -11.61 16.14 -9.02
CA VAL A 125 -12.64 16.83 -8.21
C VAL A 125 -13.31 17.94 -9.04
N PRO A 126 -14.65 17.95 -9.16
CA PRO A 126 -15.37 18.95 -9.95
C PRO A 126 -15.01 20.39 -9.57
N GLY A 127 -14.69 21.22 -10.56
CA GLY A 127 -14.35 22.63 -10.37
C GLY A 127 -12.86 22.92 -10.08
N TYR A 128 -12.03 21.89 -9.85
CA TYR A 128 -10.58 22.05 -9.66
C TYR A 128 -9.76 21.63 -10.88
N SER A 129 -10.24 20.66 -11.65
CA SER A 129 -9.66 20.29 -12.94
C SER A 129 -10.74 19.82 -13.92
N ASN A 130 -10.42 19.86 -15.22
CA ASN A 130 -11.24 19.24 -16.27
C ASN A 130 -11.03 17.72 -16.35
N TYR A 131 -10.13 17.17 -15.53
CA TYR A 131 -9.84 15.75 -15.47
C TYR A 131 -10.86 15.06 -14.57
N VAL A 132 -11.38 13.92 -15.01
CA VAL A 132 -12.33 13.10 -14.25
C VAL A 132 -11.62 11.83 -13.80
N VAL A 133 -11.54 11.60 -12.50
CA VAL A 133 -11.02 10.35 -11.95
C VAL A 133 -12.08 9.26 -12.03
N SER A 134 -11.66 7.99 -12.12
CA SER A 134 -12.58 6.86 -12.04
C SER A 134 -13.46 6.98 -10.79
N PRO A 135 -14.80 6.86 -10.89
CA PRO A 135 -15.68 6.87 -9.72
C PRO A 135 -15.38 5.76 -8.70
N LEU A 136 -14.66 4.71 -9.14
CA LEU A 136 -14.25 3.60 -8.28
C LEU A 136 -12.95 3.88 -7.51
N TRP A 137 -12.22 4.95 -7.83
CA TRP A 137 -10.93 5.30 -7.23
C TRP A 137 -10.96 5.37 -5.71
N TRP A 138 -11.84 6.21 -5.17
CA TRP A 138 -11.98 6.38 -3.72
C TRP A 138 -12.49 5.10 -3.04
N TRP A 139 -13.31 4.30 -3.72
CA TRP A 139 -13.71 3.01 -3.20
C TRP A 139 -12.54 2.02 -3.15
N GLY A 140 -11.63 2.08 -4.13
CA GLY A 140 -10.36 1.36 -4.10
C GLY A 140 -9.56 1.71 -2.84
N TRP A 141 -9.34 2.99 -2.59
CA TRP A 141 -8.64 3.48 -1.40
C TRP A 141 -9.30 3.03 -0.10
N LEU A 142 -10.62 3.20 0.03
CA LEU A 142 -11.36 2.79 1.22
C LEU A 142 -11.27 1.29 1.50
N LEU A 143 -11.28 0.44 0.45
CA LEU A 143 -11.12 -1.00 0.62
C LEU A 143 -9.68 -1.37 1.03
N LEU A 144 -8.68 -0.68 0.48
CA LEU A 144 -7.27 -0.85 0.85
C LEU A 144 -7.02 -0.44 2.31
N GLU A 145 -7.55 0.71 2.73
CA GLU A 145 -7.48 1.22 4.10
C GLU A 145 -8.16 0.26 5.07
N LEU A 146 -9.40 -0.15 4.77
CA LEU A 146 -10.14 -1.11 5.58
C LEU A 146 -9.40 -2.44 5.69
N SER A 147 -8.86 -2.95 4.58
CA SER A 147 -8.01 -4.14 4.59
C SER A 147 -6.86 -3.98 5.58
N THR A 148 -6.17 -2.84 5.52
CA THR A 148 -5.00 -2.54 6.34
C THR A 148 -5.32 -2.52 7.83
N PHE A 149 -6.42 -1.86 8.22
CA PHE A 149 -6.88 -1.87 9.60
C PHE A 149 -7.26 -3.29 10.08
N LEU A 150 -7.86 -4.10 9.22
CA LEU A 150 -8.29 -5.45 9.57
C LEU A 150 -7.11 -6.40 9.81
N TRP A 151 -6.17 -6.54 8.87
CA TRP A 151 -5.03 -7.44 9.08
C TRP A 151 -4.07 -6.89 10.14
N GLY A 152 -3.84 -5.58 10.17
CA GLY A 152 -2.96 -4.96 11.16
C GLY A 152 -3.52 -5.07 12.59
N GLY A 153 -4.80 -4.76 12.76
CA GLY A 153 -5.51 -4.95 14.01
C GLY A 153 -5.54 -6.41 14.47
N TRP A 154 -5.70 -7.37 13.54
CA TRP A 154 -5.66 -8.79 13.85
C TRP A 154 -4.29 -9.23 14.39
N ILE A 155 -3.19 -8.78 13.78
CA ILE A 155 -1.82 -9.07 14.24
C ILE A 155 -1.61 -8.48 15.63
N ILE A 156 -1.86 -7.17 15.80
CA ILE A 156 -1.63 -6.47 17.07
C ILE A 156 -2.42 -7.15 18.20
N TYR A 157 -3.71 -7.43 17.98
CA TYR A 157 -4.55 -8.10 18.97
C TYR A 157 -3.99 -9.47 19.39
N ASN A 158 -3.69 -10.34 18.41
CA ASN A 158 -3.28 -11.71 18.72
C ASN A 158 -1.88 -11.76 19.37
N VAL A 159 -0.97 -10.87 19.00
CA VAL A 159 0.36 -10.81 19.61
C VAL A 159 0.29 -10.22 21.02
N VAL A 160 -0.46 -9.14 21.24
CA VAL A 160 -0.62 -8.56 22.59
C VAL A 160 -1.28 -9.56 23.55
N LYS A 161 -2.30 -10.27 23.07
CA LYS A 161 -3.06 -11.21 23.90
C LYS A 161 -2.31 -12.51 24.18
N ASN A 162 -1.67 -13.09 23.17
CA ASN A 162 -1.14 -14.46 23.23
C ASN A 162 0.40 -14.53 23.19
N GLY A 163 1.10 -13.42 22.97
CA GLY A 163 2.54 -13.39 22.73
C GLY A 163 3.43 -13.31 23.97
N ARG A 164 2.88 -13.24 25.18
CA ARG A 164 3.68 -13.19 26.42
C ARG A 164 4.65 -14.37 26.49
N GLY A 165 5.94 -14.08 26.62
CA GLY A 165 7.02 -15.07 26.66
C GLY A 165 7.39 -15.72 25.31
N ARG A 166 6.74 -15.34 24.20
CA ARG A 166 6.97 -15.91 22.85
C ARG A 166 7.52 -14.91 21.84
N ILE A 167 7.55 -13.62 22.19
CA ILE A 167 7.98 -12.54 21.30
C ILE A 167 9.52 -12.45 21.29
N ASN A 168 10.13 -12.83 20.17
CA ASN A 168 11.54 -12.61 19.85
C ASN A 168 11.75 -11.26 19.13
N TYR A 169 12.99 -10.90 18.81
CA TYR A 169 13.29 -9.64 18.12
C TYR A 169 12.61 -9.51 16.75
N VAL A 170 12.40 -10.60 16.00
CA VAL A 170 11.67 -10.59 14.72
C VAL A 170 10.23 -10.14 14.93
N MET A 171 9.56 -10.64 15.98
CA MET A 171 8.20 -10.23 16.32
C MET A 171 8.10 -8.76 16.71
N TYR A 172 9.16 -8.16 17.28
CA TYR A 172 9.20 -6.72 17.53
C TYR A 172 9.19 -5.91 16.23
N PHE A 173 9.95 -6.34 15.22
CA PHE A 173 9.91 -5.69 13.90
C PHE A 173 8.55 -5.86 13.22
N VAL A 174 8.00 -7.08 13.21
CA VAL A 174 6.65 -7.33 12.67
C VAL A 174 5.61 -6.44 13.35
N LEU A 175 5.64 -6.34 14.67
CA LEU A 175 4.75 -5.46 15.43
C LEU A 175 4.97 -3.98 15.11
N ALA A 176 6.22 -3.53 15.06
CA ALA A 176 6.55 -2.14 14.76
C ALA A 176 6.04 -1.75 13.37
N THR A 177 6.37 -2.53 12.33
CA THR A 177 5.90 -2.31 10.96
C THR A 177 4.38 -2.37 10.86
N THR A 178 3.74 -3.36 11.49
CA THR A 178 2.27 -3.46 11.48
C THR A 178 1.61 -2.27 12.18
N THR A 179 2.19 -1.78 13.27
CA THR A 179 1.68 -0.61 13.98
C THR A 179 1.86 0.65 13.12
N LEU A 180 2.98 0.77 12.41
CA LEU A 180 3.19 1.83 11.42
C LEU A 180 2.12 1.80 10.33
N PHE A 181 1.78 0.62 9.77
CA PHE A 181 0.66 0.49 8.83
C PHE A 181 -0.63 1.06 9.40
N VAL A 182 -1.07 0.56 10.57
CA VAL A 182 -2.34 0.99 11.18
C VAL A 182 -2.34 2.49 11.49
N MET A 183 -1.24 3.04 12.02
CA MET A 183 -1.17 4.47 12.34
C MET A 183 -1.05 5.36 11.10
N GLY A 184 -0.23 4.96 10.13
CA GLY A 184 0.01 5.73 8.91
C GLY A 184 -1.24 5.82 8.04
N TYR A 185 -2.00 4.73 7.94
CA TYR A 185 -3.23 4.66 7.15
C TYR A 185 -4.41 5.49 7.72
N VAL A 186 -4.29 6.08 8.91
CA VAL A 186 -5.29 7.03 9.44
C VAL A 186 -5.34 8.30 8.61
N ALA A 187 -4.18 8.82 8.19
CA ALA A 187 -4.11 10.06 7.41
C ALA A 187 -4.71 9.95 5.99
N PRO A 188 -4.36 8.94 5.17
CA PRO A 188 -4.99 8.76 3.86
C PRO A 188 -6.47 8.43 4.02
N PHE A 189 -6.89 7.68 5.05
CA PHE A 189 -8.33 7.48 5.31
C PHE A 189 -9.10 8.79 5.46
N ILE A 190 -8.53 9.78 6.16
CA ILE A 190 -9.14 11.12 6.26
C ILE A 190 -9.12 11.83 4.90
N SER A 191 -7.99 11.77 4.17
CA SER A 191 -7.84 12.38 2.84
C SER A 191 -8.86 11.83 1.85
N THR A 192 -8.90 10.51 1.69
CA THR A 192 -9.79 9.76 0.80
C THR A 192 -11.26 10.11 1.06
N ASN A 193 -11.68 10.15 2.33
CA ASN A 193 -13.06 10.50 2.67
C ASN A 193 -13.38 11.97 2.35
N TRP A 194 -12.43 12.88 2.55
CA TRP A 194 -12.61 14.29 2.19
C TRP A 194 -12.75 14.44 0.67
N GLU A 195 -11.85 13.83 -0.11
CA GLU A 195 -11.89 13.84 -1.58
C GLU A 195 -13.19 13.23 -2.10
N LEU A 196 -13.63 12.09 -1.55
CA LEU A 196 -14.88 11.43 -1.92
C LEU A 196 -16.10 12.34 -1.70
N LEU A 197 -16.21 12.96 -0.52
CA LEU A 197 -17.31 13.85 -0.19
C LEU A 197 -17.28 15.12 -1.06
N SER A 198 -16.09 15.60 -1.40
CA SER A 198 -15.92 16.71 -2.34
C SER A 198 -16.25 16.33 -3.79
N GLY A 199 -15.92 15.11 -4.22
CA GLY A 199 -16.31 14.57 -5.52
C GLY A 199 -17.84 14.52 -5.70
N TYR A 200 -18.58 14.24 -4.63
CA TYR A 200 -20.05 14.32 -4.60
C TYR A 200 -20.61 15.72 -4.30
N SER A 201 -19.77 16.76 -4.28
CA SER A 201 -20.16 18.14 -3.97
C SER A 201 -20.84 18.33 -2.60
N LEU A 202 -20.55 17.45 -1.63
CA LEU A 202 -21.09 17.52 -0.27
C LEU A 202 -20.25 18.40 0.66
N LEU A 203 -18.94 18.52 0.39
CA LEU A 203 -18.00 19.33 1.16
C LEU A 203 -17.01 20.06 0.23
N PRO A 204 -16.59 21.30 0.55
CA PRO A 204 -15.52 21.96 -0.19
C PRO A 204 -14.18 21.26 0.06
N LEU A 205 -13.34 21.15 -0.98
CA LEU A 205 -11.98 20.63 -0.87
C LEU A 205 -10.97 21.78 -0.76
N ASN A 206 -10.02 21.67 0.16
CA ASN A 206 -8.79 22.46 0.07
C ASN A 206 -7.66 21.50 -0.34
N SER A 207 -7.27 21.54 -1.62
CA SER A 207 -6.29 20.60 -2.17
C SER A 207 -4.95 20.67 -1.44
N PHE A 208 -4.50 21.84 -1.02
CA PHE A 208 -3.24 21.97 -0.29
C PHE A 208 -3.29 21.31 1.10
N TYR A 209 -4.37 21.49 1.84
CA TYR A 209 -4.54 20.83 3.14
C TYR A 209 -4.78 19.33 3.01
N ASN A 210 -5.49 18.92 1.97
CA ASN A 210 -5.71 17.51 1.69
C ASN A 210 -4.39 16.80 1.36
N GLU A 211 -3.56 17.38 0.49
CA GLU A 211 -2.19 16.90 0.23
C GLU A 211 -1.33 16.86 1.50
N PHE A 212 -1.38 17.91 2.32
CA PHE A 212 -0.66 17.93 3.59
C PHE A 212 -1.08 16.79 4.52
N VAL A 213 -2.38 16.48 4.58
CA VAL A 213 -2.92 15.35 5.32
C VAL A 213 -2.46 14.03 4.70
N PHE A 214 -2.57 13.85 3.39
CA PHE A 214 -2.11 12.64 2.70
C PHE A 214 -0.63 12.40 2.97
N TRP A 215 0.25 13.41 2.90
CA TRP A 215 1.69 13.22 3.07
C TRP A 215 2.14 12.87 4.50
N PHE A 216 1.29 12.99 5.53
CA PHE A 216 1.55 12.30 6.81
C PHE A 216 1.67 10.78 6.63
N TYR A 217 1.02 10.23 5.62
CA TYR A 217 1.19 8.86 5.15
C TYR A 217 2.51 8.66 4.41
N GLY A 218 2.85 9.57 3.51
CA GLY A 218 3.92 9.38 2.52
C GLY A 218 5.31 9.10 3.12
N HIS A 219 5.63 9.68 4.29
CA HIS A 219 6.86 9.31 4.98
C HIS A 219 6.73 7.96 5.73
N SER A 220 5.55 7.64 6.24
CA SER A 220 5.32 6.37 6.92
C SER A 220 5.34 5.16 5.97
N VAL A 221 4.83 5.30 4.74
CA VAL A 221 4.77 4.20 3.77
C VAL A 221 6.16 3.74 3.32
N VAL A 222 7.13 4.65 3.19
CA VAL A 222 8.50 4.26 2.83
C VAL A 222 9.16 3.44 3.95
N TYR A 223 8.89 3.76 5.22
CA TYR A 223 9.34 2.93 6.35
C TYR A 223 8.60 1.60 6.41
N MET A 224 7.31 1.58 6.09
CA MET A 224 6.52 0.34 6.02
C MET A 224 7.14 -0.66 5.04
N LEU A 225 7.59 -0.21 3.88
CA LEU A 225 8.23 -1.05 2.85
C LEU A 225 9.69 -1.39 3.18
N PHE A 226 10.43 -0.48 3.82
CA PHE A 226 11.85 -0.66 4.13
C PHE A 226 12.10 -1.60 5.31
N LEU A 227 11.30 -1.50 6.37
CA LEU A 227 11.51 -2.27 7.61
C LEU A 227 11.42 -3.80 7.43
N PRO A 228 10.52 -4.36 6.61
CA PRO A 228 10.54 -5.79 6.29
C PRO A 228 11.87 -6.24 5.69
N ALA A 229 12.48 -5.43 4.80
CA ALA A 229 13.79 -5.74 4.23
C ALA A 229 14.89 -5.72 5.31
N VAL A 230 14.88 -4.70 6.19
CA VAL A 230 15.78 -4.67 7.36
C VAL A 230 15.57 -5.90 8.24
N THR A 231 14.33 -6.25 8.54
CA THR A 231 13.97 -7.42 9.35
C THR A 231 14.50 -8.71 8.73
N ALA A 232 14.38 -8.85 7.41
CA ALA A 232 14.92 -9.97 6.67
C ALA A 232 16.46 -10.03 6.80
N LEU A 233 17.17 -8.90 6.74
CA LEU A 233 18.62 -8.87 6.96
C LEU A 233 19.00 -9.28 8.39
N TYR A 234 18.27 -8.79 9.40
CA TYR A 234 18.46 -9.17 10.81
C TYR A 234 18.26 -10.67 11.06
N PHE A 235 17.51 -11.35 10.18
CA PHE A 235 17.26 -12.79 10.26
C PHE A 235 18.22 -13.61 9.38
N LEU A 236 18.37 -13.23 8.11
CA LEU A 236 19.13 -13.99 7.12
C LEU A 236 20.62 -13.94 7.38
N VAL A 237 21.18 -12.78 7.74
CA VAL A 237 22.63 -12.65 7.94
C VAL A 237 23.13 -13.61 9.03
N PRO A 238 22.57 -13.63 10.26
CA PRO A 238 22.98 -14.58 11.30
C PRO A 238 22.90 -16.05 10.86
N ILE A 239 21.85 -16.43 10.11
CA ILE A 239 21.67 -17.79 9.61
C ILE A 239 22.75 -18.15 8.58
N MET A 240 22.98 -17.28 7.60
CA MET A 240 23.96 -17.51 6.54
C MET A 240 25.38 -17.62 7.08
N VAL A 241 25.73 -16.84 8.12
CA VAL A 241 27.04 -16.92 8.75
C VAL A 241 27.13 -17.96 9.88
N ASN A 242 26.03 -18.67 10.16
CA ASN A 242 25.88 -19.63 11.26
C ASN A 242 26.34 -19.07 12.62
N ARG A 243 25.92 -17.84 12.93
CA ARG A 243 26.19 -17.16 14.21
C ARG A 243 24.91 -16.62 14.82
N LYS A 244 24.89 -16.46 16.14
CA LYS A 244 23.81 -15.71 16.80
C LYS A 244 23.92 -14.23 16.44
N ILE A 245 22.80 -13.52 16.47
CA ILE A 245 22.81 -12.06 16.37
C ILE A 245 23.64 -11.47 17.53
N TYR A 246 24.37 -10.39 17.25
CA TYR A 246 25.25 -9.74 18.23
C TYR A 246 24.49 -9.32 19.50
N SER A 247 23.31 -8.71 19.36
CA SER A 247 22.46 -8.34 20.51
C SER A 247 20.98 -8.34 20.15
N GLU A 248 20.22 -9.24 20.79
CA GLU A 248 18.76 -9.25 20.66
C GLU A 248 18.11 -8.02 21.28
N SER A 249 18.66 -7.51 22.39
CA SER A 249 18.13 -6.33 23.08
C SER A 249 18.21 -5.09 22.18
N MET A 250 19.36 -4.87 21.54
CA MET A 250 19.53 -3.75 20.61
C MET A 250 18.64 -3.89 19.38
N ALA A 251 18.43 -5.11 18.87
CA ALA A 251 17.50 -5.34 17.77
C ALA A 251 16.05 -4.99 18.16
N LYS A 252 15.61 -5.35 19.36
CA LYS A 252 14.28 -4.98 19.87
C LYS A 252 14.12 -3.47 20.02
N TRP A 253 15.13 -2.80 20.59
CA TRP A 253 15.12 -1.33 20.71
C TRP A 253 15.14 -0.64 19.34
N SER A 254 15.89 -1.15 18.37
CA SER A 254 15.89 -0.63 17.01
C SER A 254 14.49 -0.66 16.39
N ALA A 255 13.75 -1.77 16.52
CA ALA A 255 12.37 -1.85 16.04
C ALA A 255 11.44 -0.82 16.71
N VAL A 256 11.59 -0.59 18.02
CA VAL A 256 10.83 0.43 18.76
C VAL A 256 11.21 1.84 18.31
N LEU A 257 12.50 2.11 18.11
CA LEU A 257 12.98 3.43 17.66
C LEU A 257 12.45 3.76 16.27
N TYR A 258 12.40 2.79 15.35
CA TYR A 258 11.75 2.99 14.06
C TYR A 258 10.27 3.36 14.20
N LEU A 259 9.54 2.75 15.12
CA LEU A 259 8.15 3.10 15.39
C LEU A 259 7.98 4.50 16.02
N VAL A 260 8.96 4.99 16.78
CA VAL A 260 8.87 6.32 17.43
C VAL A 260 9.29 7.43 16.48
N PHE A 261 10.35 7.20 15.70
CA PHE A 261 11.00 8.23 14.89
C PHE A 261 10.57 8.23 13.42
N PHE A 262 9.62 7.40 12.99
CA PHE A 262 9.14 7.38 11.60
C PHE A 262 8.52 8.68 11.09
N LYS A 263 8.27 9.66 11.97
CA LYS A 263 7.65 10.96 11.66
C LYS A 263 8.66 12.11 11.59
N HIS A 264 9.95 11.84 11.77
CA HIS A 264 11.03 12.81 11.69
C HIS A 264 11.97 12.46 10.55
#